data_AF-A0A958LM47-F1
#
_entry.id   AF-A0A958LM47-F1
#
_cell.length_a   1.000
_cell.length_b   1.000
_cell.length_c   1.000
_cell.angle_alpha   90.00
_cell.angle_beta   90.00
_cell.angle_gamma   90.00
#
_symmetry.space_group_name_H-M   'P 1'
#
loop_
_entity.id
_entity.type
_entity.pdbx_description
1 polymer ?
#
loop_
_entity_poly.entity_id
_entity_poly.type
_entity_poly.pdbx_seq_one_letter_code
_entity_poly.pdbx_strand_id
1 'polypeptide(L)'
;MLDTGIIAINREGIFSLAQAEGLLPVIRRITQDYSQRVEALMGRLEALNPQSEQVVPMEEEINGLIQGWHEKVKKLGAVPKGLWLVDFDCGDGYFCWKYPEGGIDYWHSYNDGFSGRVPIEKWLNKSKIVFPERESEKSPQL
;
A
#
# COMPACT_ATOMS: atom_id res chain seq x y z
N MET A 1 -8.80 21.83 -12.43
CA MET A 1 -8.17 22.37 -11.21
C MET A 1 -7.84 21.18 -10.35
N LEU A 2 -6.56 20.90 -10.11
CA LEU A 2 -6.20 19.83 -9.17
C LEU A 2 -6.45 20.40 -7.78
N ASP A 3 -7.45 19.84 -7.10
CA ASP A 3 -7.75 20.16 -5.73
C ASP A 3 -6.52 19.78 -4.91
N THR A 4 -5.77 20.78 -4.43
CA THR A 4 -4.61 20.57 -3.55
C THR A 4 -5.15 20.23 -2.16
N GLY A 5 -5.88 19.11 -2.10
CA GLY A 5 -6.44 18.57 -0.88
C GLY A 5 -5.30 18.28 0.07
N ILE A 6 -5.30 18.95 1.21
CA ILE A 6 -4.40 18.63 2.31
C ILE A 6 -4.71 17.18 2.70
N ILE A 7 -3.82 16.26 2.33
CA ILE A 7 -3.92 14.86 2.75
C ILE A 7 -3.55 14.83 4.23
N ALA A 8 -4.55 14.74 5.10
CA ALA A 8 -4.33 14.53 6.52
C ALA A 8 -3.58 13.21 6.72
N ILE A 9 -2.39 13.28 7.32
CA ILE A 9 -1.63 12.07 7.68
C ILE A 9 -2.36 11.40 8.83
N ASN A 10 -3.08 10.31 8.53
CA ASN A 10 -3.74 9.51 9.54
C ASN A 10 -2.69 8.80 10.40
N ARG A 11 -2.57 9.21 11.66
CA ARG A 11 -1.67 8.56 12.64
C ARG A 11 -2.36 7.45 13.42
N GLU A 12 -3.68 7.29 13.28
CA GLU A 12 -4.50 6.34 14.04
C GLU A 12 -4.58 4.95 13.39
N GLY A 13 -3.96 4.76 12.21
CA GLY A 13 -3.79 3.44 11.58
C GLY A 13 -5.04 2.84 10.96
N ILE A 14 -6.25 3.26 11.37
CA ILE A 14 -7.53 2.79 10.82
C ILE A 14 -8.06 3.75 9.75
N PHE A 15 -8.39 3.24 8.57
CA PHE A 15 -8.83 3.97 7.39
C PHE A 15 -10.24 3.56 6.97
N SER A 16 -11.04 4.53 6.55
CA SER A 16 -12.15 4.28 5.62
C SER A 16 -11.61 4.04 4.21
N LEU A 17 -12.41 3.42 3.34
CA LEU A 17 -12.00 3.19 1.95
C LEU A 17 -11.66 4.50 1.25
N ALA A 18 -12.48 5.55 1.43
CA ALA A 18 -12.24 6.86 0.85
C ALA A 18 -10.94 7.51 1.35
N GLN A 19 -10.57 7.33 2.63
CA GLN A 19 -9.28 7.81 3.15
C GLN A 19 -8.11 7.06 2.51
N ALA A 20 -8.21 5.74 2.37
CA ALA A 20 -7.19 4.92 1.72
C ALA A 20 -7.04 5.29 0.23
N GLU A 21 -8.14 5.47 -0.49
CA GLU A 21 -8.17 5.92 -1.89
C GLU A 21 -7.59 7.33 -2.05
N GLY A 22 -7.87 8.25 -1.12
CA GLY A 22 -7.30 9.59 -1.13
C GLY A 22 -5.78 9.61 -0.93
N LEU A 23 -5.24 8.63 -0.21
CA LEU A 23 -3.80 8.48 0.01
C LEU A 23 -3.09 7.72 -1.14
N LEU A 24 -3.83 6.91 -1.89
CA LEU A 24 -3.30 6.04 -2.93
C LEU A 24 -2.45 6.79 -4.00
N PRO A 25 -2.82 7.97 -4.51
CA PRO A 25 -1.99 8.68 -5.50
C PRO A 25 -0.57 8.98 -4.99
N VAL A 26 -0.42 9.30 -3.70
CA VAL A 26 0.88 9.54 -3.07
C VAL A 26 1.66 8.25 -2.94
N ILE A 27 1.03 7.20 -2.42
CA ILE A 27 1.66 5.88 -2.27
C ILE A 27 2.08 5.32 -3.62
N ARG A 28 1.24 5.45 -4.66
CA ARG A 28 1.54 5.00 -6.01
C ARG A 28 2.75 5.71 -6.59
N ARG A 29 2.83 7.04 -6.43
CA ARG A 29 3.99 7.83 -6.90
C ARG A 29 5.28 7.43 -6.19
N ILE A 30 5.23 7.25 -4.87
CA ILE A 30 6.39 6.78 -4.09
C ILE A 30 6.78 5.37 -4.54
N THR A 31 5.81 4.47 -4.67
CA THR A 31 6.06 3.08 -5.06
C THR A 31 6.65 2.98 -6.47
N GLN A 32 6.14 3.76 -7.42
CA GLN A 32 6.67 3.82 -8.78
C GLN A 32 8.12 4.31 -8.84
N ASP A 33 8.47 5.37 -8.10
CA ASP A 33 9.85 5.87 -8.04
C ASP A 33 10.81 4.80 -7.51
N TYR A 34 10.44 4.16 -6.41
CA TYR A 34 11.25 3.11 -5.80
C TYR A 34 11.31 1.84 -6.64
N SER A 35 10.20 1.42 -7.26
CA SER A 35 10.17 0.22 -8.10
C SER A 35 11.07 0.40 -9.32
N GLN A 36 11.03 1.56 -9.98
CA GLN A 36 11.89 1.85 -11.14
C GLN A 36 13.38 1.84 -10.78
N ARG A 37 13.75 2.39 -9.62
CA ARG A 37 15.14 2.38 -9.15
C ARG A 37 15.61 0.96 -8.81
N VAL A 38 14.76 0.17 -8.16
CA VAL A 38 15.05 -1.23 -7.86
C VAL A 38 15.16 -2.05 -9.15
N GLU A 39 14.24 -1.89 -10.09
CA GLU A 39 14.28 -2.57 -11.40
C GLU A 39 15.56 -2.24 -12.17
N ALA A 40 16.01 -0.98 -12.16
CA ALA A 40 17.26 -0.58 -12.80
C ALA A 40 18.50 -1.24 -12.16
N LEU A 41 18.54 -1.35 -10.82
CA LEU A 41 19.63 -2.02 -10.12
C LEU A 41 19.58 -3.53 -10.32
N MET A 42 18.40 -4.15 -10.27
CA MET A 42 18.26 -5.60 -10.55
C MET A 42 18.71 -5.93 -11.97
N GLY A 43 18.33 -5.15 -12.98
CA GLY A 43 18.79 -5.36 -14.35
C GLY A 43 20.31 -5.23 -14.50
N ARG A 44 20.95 -4.35 -13.72
CA ARG A 44 22.42 -4.27 -13.66
C ARG A 44 23.02 -5.48 -12.96
N LEU A 45 22.41 -5.94 -11.87
CA LEU A 45 22.87 -7.09 -11.08
C LEU A 45 22.83 -8.38 -11.91
N GLU A 46 21.75 -8.60 -12.66
CA GLU A 46 21.59 -9.74 -13.57
C GLU A 46 22.64 -9.77 -14.68
N ALA A 47 23.16 -8.61 -15.08
CA ALA A 47 24.23 -8.50 -16.09
C ALA A 47 25.64 -8.68 -15.51
N LEU A 48 25.79 -8.67 -14.18
CA LEU A 48 27.09 -8.86 -13.53
C LEU A 48 27.48 -10.34 -13.47
N ASN A 49 28.80 -10.58 -13.47
CA ASN A 49 29.32 -11.87 -13.06
C ASN A 49 29.00 -12.10 -11.56
N PRO A 50 28.44 -13.25 -11.15
CA PRO A 50 28.11 -13.53 -9.75
C PRO A 50 29.29 -13.46 -8.76
N GLN A 51 30.53 -13.56 -9.25
CA GLN A 51 31.76 -13.39 -8.45
C GLN A 51 32.29 -11.94 -8.47
N SER A 52 31.56 -10.99 -9.07
CA SER A 52 31.95 -9.59 -9.08
C SER A 52 31.85 -8.99 -7.67
N GLU A 53 32.86 -8.23 -7.27
CA GLU A 53 32.87 -7.44 -6.03
C GLU A 53 31.72 -6.40 -5.97
N GLN A 54 31.05 -6.12 -7.10
CA GLN A 54 29.91 -5.21 -7.18
C GLN A 54 28.56 -5.85 -6.81
N VAL A 55 28.47 -7.18 -6.71
CA VAL A 55 27.22 -7.88 -6.40
C VAL A 55 26.69 -7.46 -5.03
N VAL A 56 27.51 -7.61 -3.98
CA VAL A 56 27.09 -7.34 -2.59
C VAL A 56 26.69 -5.87 -2.38
N PRO A 57 27.49 -4.86 -2.80
CA PRO A 57 27.07 -3.46 -2.67
C PRO A 57 25.76 -3.13 -3.39
N MET A 58 25.49 -3.77 -4.54
CA MET A 58 24.27 -3.54 -5.30
C MET A 58 23.06 -4.20 -4.65
N GLU A 59 23.21 -5.39 -4.07
CA GLU A 59 22.18 -6.02 -3.23
C GLU A 59 21.87 -5.17 -1.99
N GLU A 60 22.88 -4.60 -1.35
CA GLU A 60 22.71 -3.66 -0.23
C GLU A 60 21.95 -2.40 -0.66
N GLU A 61 22.27 -1.83 -1.83
CA GLU A 61 21.56 -0.67 -2.38
C GLU A 61 20.08 -0.99 -2.66
N ILE A 62 19.79 -2.13 -3.29
CA ILE A 62 18.43 -2.62 -3.55
C ILE A 62 17.66 -2.76 -2.22
N ASN A 63 18.27 -3.42 -1.23
CA ASN A 63 17.66 -3.58 0.08
C ASN A 63 17.40 -2.24 0.75
N GLY A 64 18.35 -1.29 0.67
CA GLY A 64 18.19 0.07 1.19
C GLY A 64 17.02 0.82 0.54
N LEU A 65 16.80 0.66 -0.77
CA LEU A 65 15.64 1.21 -1.45
C LEU A 65 14.33 0.60 -0.93
N ILE A 66 14.26 -0.73 -0.83
CA ILE A 66 13.07 -1.43 -0.34
C ILE A 66 12.75 -0.95 1.08
N GLN A 67 13.75 -0.86 1.97
CA GLN A 67 13.54 -0.35 3.33
C GLN A 67 13.09 1.11 3.34
N GLY A 68 13.70 1.96 2.52
CA GLY A 68 13.29 3.37 2.39
C GLY A 68 11.83 3.53 1.92
N TRP A 69 11.36 2.66 1.03
CA TRP A 69 9.95 2.61 0.64
C TRP A 69 9.07 2.15 1.81
N HIS A 70 9.43 1.06 2.50
CA HIS A 70 8.72 0.57 3.69
C HIS A 70 8.51 1.70 4.71
N GLU A 71 9.56 2.45 5.03
CA GLU A 71 9.49 3.57 5.98
C GLU A 71 8.57 4.70 5.50
N LYS A 72 8.61 5.05 4.22
CA LYS A 72 7.74 6.09 3.66
C LYS A 72 6.27 5.70 3.72
N VAL A 73 5.95 4.45 3.37
CA VAL A 73 4.58 3.92 3.46
C VAL A 73 4.10 3.93 4.92
N LYS A 74 4.93 3.46 5.87
CA LYS A 74 4.61 3.50 7.30
C LYS A 74 4.37 4.91 7.83
N LYS A 75 5.16 5.90 7.39
CA LYS A 75 4.99 7.32 7.77
C LYS A 75 3.66 7.92 7.30
N LEU A 76 3.01 7.31 6.31
CA LEU A 76 1.68 7.69 5.83
C LEU A 76 0.54 6.93 6.54
N GLY A 77 0.87 6.07 7.51
CA GLY A 77 -0.10 5.29 8.31
C GLY A 77 -0.46 3.93 7.70
N ALA A 78 -0.05 3.64 6.46
CA ALA A 78 -0.30 2.37 5.81
C ALA A 78 0.75 1.31 6.18
N VAL A 79 0.43 0.04 5.92
CA VAL A 79 1.25 -1.11 6.31
C VAL A 79 1.89 -1.73 5.06
N PRO A 80 3.19 -1.56 4.82
CA PRO A 80 3.87 -2.25 3.73
C PRO A 80 3.97 -3.74 4.06
N LYS A 81 3.55 -4.60 3.12
CA LYS A 81 3.71 -6.05 3.18
C LYS A 81 4.47 -6.53 1.95
N GLY A 82 5.66 -7.10 2.11
CA GLY A 82 6.45 -7.56 0.97
C GLY A 82 6.87 -6.44 0.01
N LEU A 83 7.07 -6.77 -1.27
CA LEU A 83 7.47 -5.81 -2.31
C LEU A 83 6.24 -5.15 -2.93
N TRP A 84 6.18 -3.82 -2.78
CA TRP A 84 5.21 -2.95 -3.45
C TRP A 84 3.73 -3.28 -3.17
N LEU A 85 3.49 -3.95 -2.05
CA LEU A 85 2.17 -4.32 -1.56
C LEU A 85 1.90 -3.55 -0.27
N VAL A 86 0.75 -2.89 -0.21
CA VAL A 86 0.36 -1.98 0.85
C VAL A 86 -1.03 -2.35 1.33
N ASP A 87 -1.11 -2.53 2.64
CA ASP A 87 -2.36 -2.75 3.36
C ASP A 87 -2.74 -1.47 4.11
N PHE A 88 -4.03 -1.14 4.13
CA PHE A 88 -4.62 -0.09 4.95
C PHE A 88 -5.57 -0.76 5.94
N ASP A 89 -5.28 -0.67 7.23
CA ASP A 89 -6.13 -1.27 8.26
C ASP A 89 -7.49 -0.56 8.25
N CYS A 90 -8.59 -1.30 8.21
CA CYS A 90 -9.94 -0.74 8.25
C CYS A 90 -10.69 -1.08 9.55
N GLY A 91 -9.99 -1.61 10.55
CA GLY A 91 -10.54 -2.02 11.86
C GLY A 91 -11.23 -3.39 11.87
N ASP A 92 -11.38 -4.03 10.70
CA ASP A 92 -11.95 -5.37 10.54
C ASP A 92 -11.12 -6.23 9.58
N GLY A 93 -9.96 -5.74 9.14
CA GLY A 93 -9.10 -6.35 8.13
C GLY A 93 -8.32 -5.27 7.40
N TYR A 94 -7.88 -5.57 6.18
CA TYR A 94 -7.09 -4.65 5.39
C TYR A 94 -7.71 -4.41 4.02
N PHE A 95 -7.79 -3.14 3.63
CA PHE A 95 -7.84 -2.80 2.22
C PHE A 95 -6.45 -3.00 1.62
N CYS A 96 -6.36 -3.72 0.51
CA CYS A 96 -5.12 -4.27 0.02
C CYS A 96 -4.86 -3.79 -1.40
N TRP A 97 -3.72 -3.14 -1.62
CA TRP A 97 -3.28 -2.65 -2.92
C TRP A 97 -1.89 -3.16 -3.25
N LYS A 98 -1.69 -3.65 -4.47
CA LYS A 98 -0.37 -4.02 -4.98
C LYS A 98 -0.06 -3.25 -6.25
N TYR A 99 1.11 -2.61 -6.32
CA TYR A 99 1.55 -1.99 -7.56
C TYR A 99 1.65 -3.05 -8.70
N PRO A 100 1.14 -2.77 -9.92
CA PRO A 100 0.66 -1.48 -10.43
C PRO A 100 -0.88 -1.32 -10.49
N GLU A 101 -1.64 -1.99 -9.61
CA GLU A 101 -3.11 -1.95 -9.59
C GLU A 101 -3.66 -0.51 -9.64
N GLY A 102 -4.78 -0.33 -10.35
CA GLY A 102 -5.36 0.97 -10.65
C GLY A 102 -5.94 1.69 -9.43
N GLY A 103 -6.57 0.93 -8.55
CA GLY A 103 -7.25 1.37 -7.34
C GLY A 103 -7.18 0.31 -6.25
N ILE A 104 -7.84 0.59 -5.12
CA ILE A 104 -7.97 -0.36 -4.01
C ILE A 104 -9.22 -1.20 -4.29
N ASP A 105 -9.03 -2.36 -4.91
CA ASP A 105 -10.15 -3.21 -5.37
C ASP A 105 -10.38 -4.43 -4.46
N TYR A 106 -9.52 -4.64 -3.47
CA TYR A 106 -9.50 -5.85 -2.65
C TYR A 106 -9.43 -5.56 -1.16
N TRP A 107 -10.06 -6.44 -0.39
CA TRP A 107 -9.94 -6.53 1.05
C TRP A 107 -9.46 -7.95 1.43
N HIS A 108 -8.76 -8.10 2.55
CA HIS A 108 -8.55 -9.40 3.18
C HIS A 108 -8.62 -9.31 4.71
N SER A 109 -8.91 -10.44 5.37
CA SER A 109 -8.90 -10.48 6.83
C SER A 109 -7.47 -10.37 7.37
N TYR A 110 -7.33 -10.13 8.67
CA TYR A 110 -6.02 -10.08 9.33
C TYR A 110 -5.19 -11.37 9.19
N ASN A 111 -5.83 -12.52 8.93
CA ASN A 111 -5.18 -13.83 8.90
C ASN A 111 -4.88 -14.36 7.49
N ASP A 112 -5.49 -13.80 6.45
CA ASP A 112 -5.45 -14.40 5.11
C ASP A 112 -4.28 -13.91 4.23
N GLY A 113 -3.81 -12.69 4.50
CA GLY A 113 -2.81 -12.00 3.67
C GLY A 113 -3.23 -11.83 2.20
N PHE A 114 -2.26 -11.57 1.34
CA PHE A 114 -2.50 -11.27 -0.08
C PHE A 114 -3.23 -12.38 -0.85
N SER A 115 -3.01 -13.65 -0.52
CA SER A 115 -3.64 -14.79 -1.22
C SER A 115 -5.14 -14.93 -0.95
N GLY A 116 -5.64 -14.41 0.17
CA GLY A 116 -7.08 -14.45 0.50
C GLY A 116 -7.82 -13.16 0.22
N ARG A 117 -7.30 -12.33 -0.70
CA ARG A 117 -8.01 -11.14 -1.17
C ARG A 117 -9.39 -11.50 -1.73
N VAL A 118 -10.39 -10.73 -1.33
CA VAL A 118 -11.73 -10.74 -1.92
C VAL A 118 -12.04 -9.37 -2.49
N PRO A 119 -12.83 -9.28 -3.59
CA PRO A 119 -13.24 -8.00 -4.14
C PRO A 119 -13.94 -7.13 -3.09
N ILE A 120 -13.61 -5.85 -3.04
CA ILE A 120 -14.17 -4.90 -2.07
C ILE A 120 -15.69 -4.84 -2.14
N GLU A 121 -16.29 -4.90 -3.34
CA GLU A 121 -17.75 -4.92 -3.51
C GLU A 121 -18.39 -6.12 -2.79
N LYS A 122 -17.77 -7.29 -2.86
CA LYS A 122 -18.23 -8.50 -2.18
C LYS A 122 -18.15 -8.33 -0.67
N TRP A 123 -17.07 -7.73 -0.17
CA TRP A 123 -16.90 -7.44 1.25
C TRP A 123 -17.91 -6.40 1.73
N LEU A 124 -18.09 -5.27 1.04
CA LEU A 124 -19.05 -4.21 1.38
C LEU A 124 -20.48 -4.77 1.48
N ASN A 125 -20.89 -5.60 0.53
CA ASN A 125 -22.21 -6.24 0.57
C ASN A 125 -22.38 -7.14 1.80
N LYS A 126 -21.35 -7.93 2.14
CA LYS A 126 -21.34 -8.76 3.35
C LYS A 126 -21.36 -7.90 4.62
N SER A 127 -20.53 -6.87 4.69
CA SER A 127 -20.41 -5.98 5.85
C SER A 127 -21.69 -5.22 6.12
N LYS A 128 -22.45 -4.82 5.10
CA LYS A 128 -23.78 -4.21 5.27
C LYS A 128 -24.80 -5.17 5.91
N ILE A 129 -24.73 -6.46 5.58
CA ILE A 129 -25.59 -7.49 6.16
C ILE A 129 -25.21 -7.76 7.62
N VAL A 130 -23.91 -7.77 7.92
CA VAL A 130 -23.38 -8.12 9.25
C VAL A 130 -23.37 -6.92 10.21
N PHE A 131 -23.16 -5.71 9.71
CA PHE A 131 -23.02 -4.46 10.48
C PHE A 131 -23.82 -3.32 9.82
N PRO A 132 -25.17 -3.33 9.90
CA PRO A 132 -26.01 -2.36 9.19
C PRO A 132 -25.83 -0.90 9.68
N GLU A 133 -25.31 -0.67 10.88
CA GLU A 133 -25.21 0.67 11.49
C GLU A 133 -23.95 1.47 11.08
N ARG A 134 -22.90 0.82 10.54
CA ARG A 134 -21.59 1.47 10.24
C ARG A 134 -21.59 2.48 9.09
N GLU A 135 -22.63 2.53 8.25
CA GLU A 135 -22.75 3.55 7.20
C GLU A 135 -23.39 4.87 7.67
N SER A 136 -23.94 4.92 8.90
CA SER A 136 -24.66 6.09 9.41
C SER A 136 -23.75 7.20 9.95
N GLU A 137 -22.47 6.92 10.21
CA GLU A 137 -21.48 7.92 10.63
C GLU A 137 -20.79 8.56 9.41
N LYS A 138 -21.57 9.17 8.52
CA LYS A 138 -21.04 10.14 7.55
C LYS A 138 -20.85 11.48 8.25
N SER A 139 -19.60 11.80 8.59
CA SER A 139 -19.05 13.13 8.93
C SER A 139 -19.74 13.92 10.06
N PRO A 140 -18.98 14.42 11.06
CA PRO A 140 -19.44 15.57 11.83
C PRO A 140 -19.67 16.74 10.86
N GLN A 141 -20.90 17.26 10.83
CA GLN A 141 -21.14 18.60 10.36
C GLN A 141 -20.51 19.56 11.37
N LEU A 142 -19.39 20.19 10.99
CA LEU A 142 -19.01 21.59 11.26
C LEU A 142 -17.58 21.85 10.80
#